data_AF-A0A1H0YD02-F1
#
_entry.id   AF-A0A1H0YD02-F1
#
_cell.length_a   1.000
_cell.length_b   1.000
_cell.length_c   1.000
_cell.angle_alpha   90.00
_cell.angle_beta   90.00
_cell.angle_gamma   90.00
#
_symmetry.space_group_name_H-M   'P 1'
#
loop_
_entity.id
_entity.type
_entity.pdbx_description
1 polymer ?
#
loop_
_entity_poly.entity_id
_entity_poly.type
_entity_poly.pdbx_seq_one_letter_code
_entity_poly.pdbx_strand_id
1 'polypeptide(L)'
;MKEDFDCNHHKEYYNNLRTTYYQFNKKIATPNYTPLQNENSDSHYYYETSFTRIPIKPLLITDKTLSALLAISFEHSHILLNENTYYIKDIRDVKDTLFNTIVFQLGTPPLKTKENSRTIMNRYFSKRPLNYQTIQSIGKSLGFHHRCPFVSGYQIFVPEKGSSNDSTSWYGLHHVLDAVEDKKENSMHVYFRDGHELKLFISARSFNEQVERSAKLSFLQQNVIDDIIGLLHFTHTPHFTDELNIVQRRVKASTFLSVLSPIETLINYLTIYRANESLETILGEGNPYIDEIREDFSLSLKFKPTYFHD
;
A
#
# COMPACT_ATOMS: atom_id res chain seq x y z
N MET A 1 -5.52 -6.36 -29.89
CA MET A 1 -4.49 -6.75 -30.89
C MET A 1 -3.31 -5.80 -30.96
N LYS A 2 -3.49 -4.48 -31.16
CA LYS A 2 -2.36 -3.51 -31.09
C LYS A 2 -1.93 -3.21 -29.65
N GLU A 3 -2.91 -3.07 -28.75
CA GLU A 3 -2.68 -2.85 -27.30
C GLU A 3 -1.98 -4.03 -26.61
N ASP A 4 -2.28 -5.27 -27.00
CA ASP A 4 -1.64 -6.48 -26.45
C ASP A 4 -0.19 -6.65 -26.92
N PHE A 5 0.11 -6.21 -28.14
CA PHE A 5 1.45 -6.27 -28.72
C PHE A 5 2.38 -5.27 -28.05
N ASP A 6 1.90 -4.04 -27.85
CA ASP A 6 2.61 -3.03 -27.08
C ASP A 6 2.81 -3.52 -25.65
N CYS A 7 1.77 -3.99 -24.95
CA CYS A 7 1.87 -4.46 -23.55
C CYS A 7 2.91 -5.58 -23.33
N ASN A 8 3.08 -6.50 -24.29
CA ASN A 8 4.07 -7.58 -24.20
C ASN A 8 5.51 -7.10 -24.40
N HIS A 9 5.78 -6.22 -25.38
CA HIS A 9 7.11 -5.64 -25.52
C HIS A 9 7.48 -4.73 -24.34
N HIS A 10 6.49 -4.08 -23.71
CA HIS A 10 6.70 -3.28 -22.51
C HIS A 10 7.05 -4.14 -21.27
N LYS A 11 6.40 -5.30 -21.11
CA LYS A 11 6.76 -6.27 -20.07
C LYS A 11 8.15 -6.84 -20.29
N GLU A 12 8.53 -7.17 -21.52
CA GLU A 12 9.88 -7.60 -21.86
C GLU A 12 10.92 -6.51 -21.58
N TYR A 13 10.67 -5.25 -21.96
CA TYR A 13 11.57 -4.13 -21.68
C TYR A 13 11.79 -3.92 -20.17
N TYR A 14 10.71 -3.98 -19.37
CA TYR A 14 10.79 -3.83 -17.92
C TYR A 14 11.41 -5.04 -17.23
N ASN A 15 11.10 -6.26 -17.69
CA ASN A 15 11.73 -7.49 -17.18
C ASN A 15 13.21 -7.57 -17.52
N ASN A 16 13.62 -7.10 -18.71
CA ASN A 16 15.03 -7.01 -19.11
C ASN A 16 15.80 -5.95 -18.30
N LEU A 17 15.16 -4.81 -18.00
CA LEU A 17 15.70 -3.81 -17.07
C LEU A 17 15.83 -4.32 -15.62
N ARG A 18 14.90 -5.18 -15.16
CA ARG A 18 15.02 -5.87 -13.87
C ARG A 18 16.17 -6.90 -13.89
N THR A 19 16.36 -7.64 -14.96
CA THR A 19 17.20 -8.85 -14.89
C THR A 19 18.66 -8.64 -15.27
N THR A 20 19.01 -7.64 -16.07
CA THR A 20 20.40 -7.46 -16.52
C THR A 20 20.68 -6.05 -17.04
N TYR A 21 21.70 -5.39 -16.49
CA TYR A 21 22.38 -4.30 -17.20
C TYR A 21 23.90 -4.51 -17.21
N TYR A 22 24.54 -4.17 -18.34
CA TYR A 22 25.97 -4.31 -18.57
C TYR A 22 26.72 -3.06 -18.10
N GLN A 23 27.41 -3.14 -16.97
CA GLN A 23 28.29 -2.05 -16.56
C GLN A 23 29.67 -2.23 -17.21
N PHE A 24 29.93 -1.52 -18.30
CA PHE A 24 31.29 -1.41 -18.84
C PHE A 24 32.12 -0.45 -17.98
N ASN A 25 33.34 -0.90 -17.65
CA ASN A 25 34.42 -0.12 -17.06
C ASN A 25 34.21 0.34 -15.61
N LYS A 26 34.44 -0.57 -14.66
CA LYS A 26 34.92 -0.16 -13.32
C LYS A 26 36.44 -0.23 -13.34
N LYS A 27 37.13 0.92 -13.31
CA LYS A 27 38.59 0.94 -13.12
C LYS A 27 38.89 0.47 -11.69
N ILE A 28 39.56 -0.67 -11.56
CA ILE A 28 40.11 -1.15 -10.28
C ILE A 28 41.47 -0.48 -10.10
N ALA A 29 41.76 0.03 -8.89
CA ALA A 29 43.10 0.47 -8.54
C ALA A 29 44.02 -0.75 -8.46
N THR A 30 45.10 -0.75 -9.22
CA THR A 30 46.11 -1.81 -9.23
C THR A 30 46.66 -2.03 -7.82
N PRO A 31 46.75 -3.28 -7.32
CA PRO A 31 47.54 -3.55 -6.13
C PRO A 31 49.01 -3.24 -6.42
N ASN A 32 49.70 -2.63 -5.46
CA ASN A 32 51.12 -2.28 -5.55
C ASN A 32 51.95 -3.54 -5.80
N TYR A 33 52.27 -3.81 -7.06
CA TYR A 33 53.30 -4.77 -7.44
C TYR A 33 54.64 -4.04 -7.47
N THR A 34 55.59 -4.55 -6.71
CA THR A 34 56.99 -4.15 -6.74
C THR A 34 57.58 -4.64 -8.07
N PRO A 35 58.22 -3.78 -8.89
CA PRO A 35 58.67 -4.20 -10.22
C PRO A 35 59.98 -4.96 -10.09
N LEU A 36 60.00 -6.23 -10.51
CA LEU A 36 61.22 -6.86 -10.98
C LEU A 36 61.25 -6.75 -12.51
N GLN A 37 62.37 -6.25 -13.01
CA GLN A 37 62.65 -5.93 -14.41
C GLN A 37 62.38 -7.13 -15.34
N ASN A 38 61.57 -6.94 -16.39
CA ASN A 38 62.03 -6.91 -17.78
C ASN A 38 60.86 -6.94 -18.79
N GLU A 39 61.00 -6.04 -19.76
CA GLU A 39 60.63 -6.12 -21.17
C GLU A 39 59.18 -6.36 -21.64
N ASN A 40 58.86 -5.50 -22.61
CA ASN A 40 57.84 -5.59 -23.65
C ASN A 40 56.42 -5.12 -23.31
N SER A 41 56.15 -3.95 -23.89
CA SER A 41 54.85 -3.33 -24.12
C SER A 41 53.84 -4.32 -24.68
N ASP A 42 52.88 -4.70 -23.84
CA ASP A 42 51.49 -4.83 -24.24
C ASP A 42 50.68 -4.01 -23.26
N SER A 43 49.78 -3.15 -23.75
CA SER A 43 48.88 -2.40 -22.90
C SER A 43 48.01 -3.39 -22.10
N HIS A 44 48.41 -3.69 -20.87
CA HIS A 44 47.70 -4.55 -19.94
C HIS A 44 46.44 -3.85 -19.41
N TYR A 45 45.50 -3.53 -20.30
CA TYR A 45 44.11 -3.33 -19.92
C TYR A 45 43.45 -4.69 -19.92
N TYR A 46 43.61 -5.42 -18.83
CA TYR A 46 42.73 -6.55 -18.55
C TYR A 46 41.38 -5.97 -18.16
N TYR A 47 40.40 -6.07 -19.07
CA TYR A 47 39.00 -5.89 -18.71
C TYR A 47 38.55 -7.15 -18.02
N GLU A 48 38.60 -7.19 -16.69
CA GLU A 48 37.93 -8.24 -15.96
C GLU A 48 36.43 -7.97 -16.06
N THR A 49 35.72 -8.79 -16.86
CA THR A 49 34.26 -8.80 -16.87
C THR A 49 33.81 -9.51 -15.61
N SER A 50 33.79 -8.78 -14.50
CA SER A 50 33.20 -9.30 -13.27
C SER A 50 31.68 -9.41 -13.47
N PHE A 51 31.16 -10.63 -13.52
CA PHE A 51 29.73 -10.91 -13.47
C PHE A 51 29.20 -10.67 -12.06
N THR A 52 29.07 -9.41 -11.66
CA THR A 52 28.37 -9.09 -10.42
C THR A 52 26.87 -9.11 -10.71
N ARG A 53 26.19 -10.19 -10.27
CA ARG A 53 24.74 -10.16 -10.03
C ARG A 53 24.48 -9.18 -8.89
N ILE A 54 24.25 -7.92 -9.21
CA ILE A 54 23.76 -6.94 -8.25
C ILE A 54 22.23 -7.01 -8.30
N PRO A 55 21.55 -7.44 -7.22
CA PRO A 55 20.10 -7.42 -7.19
C PRO A 55 19.60 -5.99 -7.46
N ILE A 56 18.51 -5.89 -8.22
CA ILE A 56 17.86 -4.61 -8.55
C ILE A 56 17.72 -3.81 -7.27
N LYS A 57 18.26 -2.58 -7.26
CA LYS A 57 17.92 -1.64 -6.20
C LYS A 57 16.40 -1.45 -6.22
N PRO A 58 15.71 -1.66 -5.09
CA PRO A 58 14.33 -1.27 -4.88
C PRO A 58 13.97 0.03 -5.59
N LEU A 59 12.79 0.09 -6.22
CA LEU A 59 12.25 1.37 -6.66
C LEU A 59 11.93 2.18 -5.40
N LEU A 60 12.88 3.01 -4.96
CA LEU A 60 12.71 3.90 -3.83
C LEU A 60 11.92 5.12 -4.28
N ILE A 61 10.69 5.25 -3.78
CA ILE A 61 9.82 6.37 -4.07
C ILE A 61 10.02 7.44 -3.00
N THR A 62 10.67 8.53 -3.40
CA THR A 62 10.86 9.75 -2.63
C THR A 62 10.59 10.96 -3.52
N ASP A 63 10.47 12.15 -2.93
CA ASP A 63 10.32 13.38 -3.71
C ASP A 63 11.56 13.67 -4.58
N LYS A 64 12.75 13.26 -4.14
CA LYS A 64 14.01 13.40 -4.90
C LYS A 64 14.04 12.53 -6.16
N THR A 65 13.41 11.36 -6.11
CA THR A 65 13.36 10.42 -7.25
C THR A 65 12.21 10.72 -8.20
N LEU A 66 11.28 11.62 -7.85
CA LEU A 66 10.03 11.82 -8.58
C LEU A 66 10.24 12.23 -10.04
N SER A 67 11.18 13.13 -10.32
CA SER A 67 11.47 13.56 -11.71
C SER A 67 11.96 12.41 -12.58
N ALA A 68 12.80 11.52 -12.03
CA ALA A 68 13.25 10.32 -12.73
C ALA A 68 12.10 9.34 -12.95
N LEU A 69 11.23 9.15 -11.95
CA LEU A 69 10.04 8.31 -12.05
C LEU A 69 9.06 8.83 -13.11
N LEU A 70 8.88 10.16 -13.21
CA LEU A 70 8.05 10.78 -14.24
C LEU A 70 8.61 10.56 -15.66
N ALA A 71 9.93 10.60 -15.82
CA ALA A 71 10.59 10.37 -17.10
C ALA A 71 10.37 8.94 -17.63
N ILE A 72 10.38 7.94 -16.75
CA ILE A 72 10.18 6.52 -17.13
C ILE A 72 8.71 6.08 -17.12
N SER A 73 7.79 6.96 -16.71
CA SER A 73 6.37 6.63 -16.58
C SER A 73 5.59 6.83 -17.87
N PHE A 74 4.62 5.94 -18.10
CA PHE A 74 3.80 5.92 -19.32
C PHE A 74 2.53 6.74 -19.16
N GLU A 75 2.28 7.64 -20.10
CA GLU A 75 1.08 8.48 -20.11
C GLU A 75 -0.17 7.67 -20.48
N HIS A 76 -1.22 7.81 -19.67
CA HIS A 76 -2.54 7.24 -19.92
C HIS A 76 -3.62 8.29 -19.66
N SER A 77 -4.62 8.37 -20.56
CA SER A 77 -5.77 9.25 -20.36
C SER A 77 -6.60 8.82 -19.15
N HIS A 78 -6.82 7.50 -18.99
CA HIS A 78 -7.54 6.93 -17.86
C HIS A 78 -6.80 5.72 -17.31
N ILE A 79 -6.42 5.79 -16.03
CA ILE A 79 -5.78 4.65 -15.36
C ILE A 79 -6.84 3.80 -14.66
N LEU A 80 -6.77 2.49 -14.88
CA LEU A 80 -7.56 1.48 -14.17
C LEU A 80 -6.68 0.82 -13.10
N LEU A 81 -7.03 1.00 -11.83
CA LEU A 81 -6.35 0.35 -10.74
C LEU A 81 -6.72 -1.14 -10.67
N ASN A 82 -5.78 -1.95 -10.22
CA ASN A 82 -5.93 -3.40 -10.07
C ASN A 82 -5.35 -3.86 -8.73
N GLU A 83 -5.39 -5.16 -8.48
CA GLU A 83 -4.83 -5.81 -7.29
C GLU A 83 -3.32 -5.63 -7.13
N ASN A 84 -2.59 -5.24 -8.17
CA ASN A 84 -1.14 -5.01 -8.12
C ASN A 84 -0.79 -3.56 -7.81
N THR A 85 -1.76 -2.64 -7.72
CA THR A 85 -1.50 -1.25 -7.38
C THR A 85 -1.06 -1.11 -5.93
N TYR A 86 0.17 -0.64 -5.72
CA TYR A 86 0.73 -0.45 -4.37
C TYR A 86 0.90 1.02 -3.98
N TYR A 87 0.93 1.95 -4.94
CA TYR A 87 1.00 3.38 -4.63
C TYR A 87 0.33 4.25 -5.70
N ILE A 88 -0.39 5.28 -5.27
CA ILE A 88 -0.97 6.35 -6.10
C ILE A 88 -0.48 7.66 -5.50
N LYS A 89 0.44 8.37 -6.17
CA LYS A 89 0.97 9.64 -5.68
C LYS A 89 0.24 10.80 -6.36
N ASP A 90 -0.34 11.67 -5.55
CA ASP A 90 -0.83 12.97 -6.00
C ASP A 90 0.38 13.89 -6.23
N ILE A 91 0.50 14.44 -7.43
CA ILE A 91 1.65 15.26 -7.87
C ILE A 91 1.23 16.61 -8.44
N ARG A 92 -0.01 17.04 -8.15
CA ARG A 92 -0.56 18.34 -8.58
C ARG A 92 0.29 19.54 -8.17
N ASP A 93 1.03 19.42 -7.07
CA ASP A 93 1.89 20.48 -6.53
C ASP A 93 3.26 20.57 -7.24
N VAL A 94 3.57 19.64 -8.15
CA VAL A 94 4.85 19.60 -8.87
C VAL A 94 4.76 20.50 -10.11
N LYS A 95 5.51 21.61 -10.11
CA LYS A 95 5.40 22.66 -11.13
C LYS A 95 5.90 22.26 -12.53
N ASP A 96 6.80 21.28 -12.62
CA ASP A 96 7.48 20.90 -13.87
C ASP A 96 6.78 19.77 -14.63
N THR A 97 5.46 19.63 -14.45
CA THR A 97 4.67 18.56 -15.08
C THR A 97 3.22 18.98 -15.30
N LEU A 98 2.63 18.52 -16.41
CA LEU A 98 1.19 18.67 -16.68
C LEU A 98 0.34 17.54 -16.07
N PHE A 99 0.99 16.56 -15.45
CA PHE A 99 0.35 15.38 -14.86
C PHE A 99 -0.02 15.64 -13.40
N ASN A 100 -1.17 15.13 -13.00
CA ASN A 100 -1.72 15.32 -11.65
C ASN A 100 -1.50 14.09 -10.77
N THR A 101 -1.35 12.89 -11.36
CA THR A 101 -1.18 11.64 -10.62
C THR A 101 -0.18 10.71 -11.30
N ILE A 102 0.61 10.02 -10.49
CA ILE A 102 1.42 8.86 -10.90
C ILE A 102 0.98 7.62 -10.10
N VAL A 103 0.81 6.49 -10.78
CA VAL A 103 0.35 5.22 -10.23
C VAL A 103 1.44 4.18 -10.39
N PHE A 104 1.69 3.43 -9.33
CA PHE A 104 2.67 2.36 -9.28
C PHE A 104 1.98 1.02 -9.06
N GLN A 105 2.32 0.08 -9.92
CA GLN A 105 1.78 -1.28 -9.96
C GLN A 105 2.94 -2.28 -9.97
N LEU A 106 2.80 -3.37 -9.23
CA LEU A 106 3.82 -4.42 -9.18
C LEU A 106 4.02 -5.03 -10.57
N GLY A 107 5.27 -5.30 -10.93
CA GLY A 107 5.63 -5.93 -12.19
C GLY A 107 5.44 -5.08 -13.45
N THR A 108 5.09 -3.79 -13.30
CA THR A 108 4.91 -2.88 -14.44
C THR A 108 5.57 -1.52 -14.20
N PRO A 109 5.98 -0.80 -15.27
CA PRO A 109 6.43 0.57 -15.16
C PRO A 109 5.36 1.49 -14.52
N PRO A 110 5.76 2.62 -13.90
CA PRO A 110 4.81 3.59 -13.38
C PRO A 110 3.95 4.21 -14.50
N LEU A 111 2.72 4.56 -14.17
CA LEU A 111 1.75 5.17 -15.09
C LEU A 111 1.49 6.61 -14.65
N LYS A 112 1.44 7.57 -15.57
CA LYS A 112 1.13 8.98 -15.28
C LYS A 112 -0.12 9.43 -16.01
N THR A 113 -0.88 10.33 -15.39
CA THR A 113 -2.12 10.85 -15.96
C THR A 113 -2.42 12.28 -15.51
N LYS A 114 -3.21 12.98 -16.31
CA LYS A 114 -3.77 14.30 -15.99
C LYS A 114 -4.99 14.20 -15.08
N GLU A 115 -5.50 12.99 -14.82
CA GLU A 115 -6.57 12.80 -13.84
C GLU A 115 -6.08 13.04 -12.41
N ASN A 116 -6.94 13.61 -11.58
CA ASN A 116 -6.71 13.72 -10.15
C ASN A 116 -6.79 12.34 -9.48
N SER A 117 -5.98 12.12 -8.45
CA SER A 117 -5.95 10.88 -7.68
C SER A 117 -7.35 10.52 -7.14
N ARG A 118 -8.14 11.52 -6.73
CA ARG A 118 -9.56 11.36 -6.35
C ARG A 118 -10.41 10.72 -7.46
N THR A 119 -10.30 11.19 -8.69
CA THR A 119 -11.10 10.69 -9.82
C THR A 119 -10.79 9.21 -10.07
N ILE A 120 -9.50 8.87 -10.04
CA ILE A 120 -9.01 7.50 -10.25
C ILE A 120 -9.53 6.57 -9.13
N MET A 121 -9.39 7.00 -7.86
CA MET A 121 -9.84 6.20 -6.71
C MET A 121 -11.36 6.06 -6.66
N ASN A 122 -12.13 7.13 -6.93
CA ASN A 122 -13.59 7.05 -6.97
C ASN A 122 -14.08 6.10 -8.06
N ARG A 123 -13.46 6.13 -9.25
CA ARG A 123 -13.73 5.17 -10.31
C ARG A 123 -13.44 3.74 -9.86
N TYR A 124 -12.34 3.52 -9.13
CA TYR A 124 -12.02 2.23 -8.57
C TYR A 124 -13.06 1.76 -7.53
N PHE A 125 -13.41 2.61 -6.56
CA PHE A 125 -14.37 2.29 -5.51
C PHE A 125 -15.78 2.02 -6.03
N SER A 126 -16.21 2.73 -7.08
CA SER A 126 -17.55 2.55 -7.67
C SER A 126 -17.78 1.16 -8.27
N LYS A 127 -16.71 0.42 -8.57
CA LYS A 127 -16.76 -0.94 -9.13
C LYS A 127 -16.74 -2.03 -8.06
N ARG A 128 -16.67 -1.67 -6.78
CA ARG A 128 -16.61 -2.61 -5.65
C ARG A 128 -17.98 -2.77 -5.00
N PRO A 129 -18.29 -3.93 -4.39
CA PRO A 129 -19.59 -4.19 -3.77
C PRO A 129 -19.98 -3.13 -2.72
N LEU A 130 -18.99 -2.64 -1.98
CA LEU A 130 -19.13 -1.52 -1.05
C LEU A 130 -18.31 -0.34 -1.57
N ASN A 131 -18.97 0.80 -1.78
CA ASN A 131 -18.29 2.04 -2.12
C ASN A 131 -17.54 2.61 -0.89
N TYR A 132 -16.65 3.55 -1.12
CA TYR A 132 -15.82 4.09 -0.05
C TYR A 132 -16.62 4.87 1.00
N GLN A 133 -17.71 5.55 0.63
CA GLN A 133 -18.60 6.23 1.58
C GLN A 133 -19.17 5.25 2.61
N THR A 134 -19.59 4.07 2.17
CA THR A 134 -20.11 3.01 3.05
C THR A 134 -19.02 2.53 4.02
N ILE A 135 -17.81 2.29 3.51
CA ILE A 135 -16.66 1.90 4.35
C ILE A 135 -16.31 3.02 5.34
N GLN A 136 -16.40 4.29 4.93
CA GLN A 136 -16.17 5.44 5.82
C GLN A 136 -17.24 5.52 6.92
N SER A 137 -18.51 5.26 6.63
CA SER A 137 -19.58 5.20 7.64
C SER A 137 -19.33 4.09 8.65
N ILE A 138 -18.95 2.90 8.19
CA ILE A 138 -18.56 1.79 9.09
C ILE A 138 -17.34 2.21 9.93
N GLY A 139 -16.30 2.77 9.30
CA GLY A 139 -15.12 3.25 10.01
C GLY A 139 -15.46 4.32 11.05
N LYS A 140 -16.36 5.26 10.74
CA LYS A 140 -16.82 6.30 11.68
C LYS A 140 -17.52 5.67 12.88
N SER A 141 -18.33 4.62 12.67
CA SER A 141 -18.92 3.86 13.78
C SER A 141 -17.86 3.25 14.69
N LEU A 142 -16.69 2.89 14.16
CA LEU A 142 -15.55 2.38 14.94
C LEU A 142 -14.63 3.49 15.49
N GLY A 143 -15.01 4.77 15.35
CA GLY A 143 -14.24 5.93 15.81
C GLY A 143 -13.16 6.41 14.83
N PHE A 144 -13.19 5.98 13.56
CA PHE A 144 -12.20 6.37 12.56
C PHE A 144 -12.62 7.66 11.86
N HIS A 145 -12.38 8.81 12.50
CA HIS A 145 -12.77 10.12 11.96
C HIS A 145 -11.83 10.64 10.86
N HIS A 146 -10.59 10.17 10.81
CA HIS A 146 -9.58 10.63 9.86
C HIS A 146 -8.86 9.47 9.18
N ARG A 147 -8.49 9.68 7.91
CA ARG A 147 -7.70 8.73 7.09
C ARG A 147 -8.25 7.30 7.17
N CYS A 148 -9.57 7.16 7.05
CA CYS A 148 -10.22 5.86 7.07
C CYS A 148 -9.71 5.03 5.87
N PRO A 149 -9.23 3.80 6.08
CA PRO A 149 -8.77 2.96 4.98
C PRO A 149 -9.96 2.43 4.18
N PHE A 150 -9.77 2.26 2.88
CA PHE A 150 -10.68 1.49 2.04
C PHE A 150 -10.27 0.03 2.07
N VAL A 151 -11.20 -0.87 2.43
CA VAL A 151 -10.99 -2.31 2.49
C VAL A 151 -12.04 -3.00 1.63
N SER A 152 -11.59 -3.85 0.71
CA SER A 152 -12.47 -4.68 -0.12
C SER A 152 -11.78 -6.02 -0.40
N GLY A 153 -12.17 -7.04 0.36
CA GLY A 153 -11.49 -8.33 0.36
C GLY A 153 -10.04 -8.16 0.78
N TYR A 154 -9.10 -8.59 -0.07
CA TYR A 154 -7.66 -8.46 0.21
C TYR A 154 -7.08 -7.09 -0.19
N GLN A 155 -7.84 -6.25 -0.88
CA GLN A 155 -7.35 -4.95 -1.35
C GLN A 155 -7.58 -3.88 -0.30
N ILE A 156 -6.48 -3.27 0.15
CA ILE A 156 -6.48 -2.28 1.22
C ILE A 156 -5.74 -1.04 0.74
N PHE A 157 -6.43 0.09 0.64
CA PHE A 157 -5.85 1.38 0.28
C PHE A 157 -6.02 2.38 1.41
N VAL A 158 -4.93 3.05 1.79
CA VAL A 158 -4.91 4.02 2.87
C VAL A 158 -4.55 5.39 2.31
N PRO A 159 -5.30 6.44 2.63
CA PRO A 159 -4.95 7.79 2.20
C PRO A 159 -3.87 8.38 3.12
N GLU A 160 -2.88 9.07 2.54
CA GLU A 160 -1.84 9.75 3.31
C GLU A 160 -2.41 10.93 4.12
N LYS A 161 -3.38 11.66 3.56
CA LYS A 161 -4.10 12.77 4.20
C LYS A 161 -5.60 12.45 4.28
N GLY A 162 -6.38 13.27 4.99
CA GLY A 162 -7.84 13.09 5.01
C GLY A 162 -8.41 13.24 3.60
N SER A 163 -9.05 12.19 3.07
CA SER A 163 -9.55 12.15 1.69
C SER A 163 -10.88 12.87 1.47
N SER A 164 -11.50 13.37 2.54
CA SER A 164 -12.88 13.86 2.53
C SER A 164 -13.07 15.07 1.61
N ASN A 165 -12.08 15.97 1.52
CA ASN A 165 -12.26 17.27 0.87
C ASN A 165 -11.29 17.57 -0.29
N ASP A 166 -10.14 16.88 -0.41
CA ASP A 166 -9.28 17.03 -1.59
C ASP A 166 -8.69 15.69 -2.12
N SER A 167 -8.01 15.73 -3.27
CA SER A 167 -7.20 14.62 -3.77
C SER A 167 -5.99 14.40 -2.86
N THR A 168 -5.53 13.16 -2.75
CA THR A 168 -4.47 12.76 -1.83
C THR A 168 -3.76 11.53 -2.38
N SER A 169 -2.52 11.32 -1.96
CA SER A 169 -1.81 10.08 -2.23
C SER A 169 -2.41 8.92 -1.45
N TRP A 170 -2.36 7.73 -2.05
CA TRP A 170 -2.85 6.49 -1.46
C TRP A 170 -1.80 5.42 -1.57
N TYR A 171 -1.61 4.61 -0.52
CA TYR A 171 -0.73 3.47 -0.56
C TYR A 171 -1.47 2.19 -0.22
N GLY A 172 -1.08 1.11 -0.89
CA GLY A 172 -1.72 -0.20 -0.79
C GLY A 172 -1.11 -1.04 0.33
N LEU A 173 -1.70 -1.03 1.52
CA LEU A 173 -1.22 -1.85 2.65
C LEU A 173 -1.24 -3.36 2.36
N HIS A 174 -2.06 -3.78 1.40
CA HIS A 174 -2.15 -5.17 0.97
C HIS A 174 -0.87 -5.73 0.32
N HIS A 175 0.05 -4.85 -0.07
CA HIS A 175 1.38 -5.19 -0.58
C HIS A 175 2.52 -4.92 0.40
N VAL A 176 2.24 -4.33 1.55
CA VAL A 176 3.28 -3.97 2.52
C VAL A 176 3.71 -5.20 3.31
N LEU A 177 5.00 -5.52 3.23
CA LEU A 177 5.63 -6.64 3.91
C LEU A 177 6.30 -6.21 5.20
N ASP A 178 6.86 -5.01 5.24
CA ASP A 178 7.50 -4.49 6.44
C ASP A 178 7.52 -2.96 6.45
N ALA A 179 7.75 -2.36 7.62
CA ALA A 179 7.92 -0.93 7.75
C ALA A 179 8.88 -0.59 8.90
N VAL A 180 9.88 0.25 8.61
CA VAL A 180 10.92 0.66 9.56
C VAL A 180 10.86 2.17 9.77
N GLU A 181 10.93 2.58 11.04
CA GLU A 181 10.98 4.00 11.41
C GLU A 181 12.38 4.58 11.15
N ASP A 182 12.43 5.66 10.38
CA ASP A 182 13.59 6.54 10.28
C ASP A 182 13.44 7.68 11.29
N LYS A 183 14.04 7.45 12.47
CA LYS A 183 14.01 8.37 13.61
C LYS A 183 14.62 9.74 13.30
N LYS A 184 15.52 9.84 12.31
CA LYS A 184 16.17 11.11 11.95
C LYS A 184 15.22 12.04 11.22
N GLU A 185 14.39 11.49 10.34
CA GLU A 185 13.48 12.27 9.51
C GLU A 185 12.00 12.17 9.97
N ASN A 186 11.73 11.48 11.09
CA ASN A 186 10.39 11.21 11.60
C ASN A 186 9.46 10.69 10.49
N SER A 187 9.95 9.67 9.79
CA SER A 187 9.34 9.10 8.59
C SER A 187 9.36 7.58 8.65
N MET A 188 8.50 6.94 7.88
CA MET A 188 8.45 5.48 7.75
C MET A 188 9.00 5.07 6.39
N HIS A 189 9.93 4.13 6.39
CA HIS A 189 10.33 3.40 5.18
C HIS A 189 9.48 2.14 5.10
N VAL A 190 8.66 2.07 4.06
CA VAL A 190 7.70 0.99 3.85
C VAL A 190 8.19 0.10 2.72
N TYR A 191 8.30 -1.19 3.01
CA TYR A 191 8.76 -2.21 2.09
C TYR A 191 7.56 -2.96 1.54
N PHE A 192 7.40 -2.93 0.21
CA PHE A 192 6.39 -3.66 -0.50
C PHE A 192 6.95 -4.96 -1.07
N ARG A 193 6.05 -5.81 -1.55
CA ARG A 193 6.39 -6.94 -2.43
C ARG A 193 7.30 -6.50 -3.57
N ASP A 194 8.00 -7.46 -4.14
CA ASP A 194 8.93 -7.24 -5.25
C ASP A 194 10.12 -6.33 -4.92
N GLY A 195 10.33 -6.05 -3.63
CA GLY A 195 11.39 -5.20 -3.12
C GLY A 195 11.18 -3.73 -3.46
N HIS A 196 9.95 -3.24 -3.64
CA HIS A 196 9.71 -1.80 -3.81
C HIS A 196 9.71 -1.07 -2.46
N GLU A 197 10.14 0.19 -2.44
CA GLU A 197 10.28 0.98 -1.22
C GLU A 197 9.57 2.33 -1.35
N LEU A 198 8.90 2.77 -0.29
CA LEU A 198 8.29 4.10 -0.19
C LEU A 198 8.70 4.77 1.11
N LYS A 199 9.17 6.01 1.00
CA LYS A 199 9.36 6.87 2.16
C LYS A 199 8.09 7.67 2.42
N LEU A 200 7.39 7.35 3.51
CA LEU A 200 6.20 8.07 3.97
C LEU A 200 6.59 9.09 5.05
N PHE A 201 6.23 10.35 4.86
CA PHE A 201 6.42 11.42 5.85
C PHE A 201 5.33 11.40 6.94
N ILE A 202 5.22 10.27 7.65
CA ILE A 202 4.32 10.07 8.78
C ILE A 202 5.10 9.41 9.93
N SER A 203 4.67 9.67 11.17
CA SER A 203 5.27 9.04 12.35
C SER A 203 4.94 7.55 12.42
N ALA A 204 5.79 6.77 13.09
CA ALA A 204 5.54 5.35 13.35
C ALA A 204 4.21 5.10 14.06
N ARG A 205 3.81 5.99 14.97
CA ARG A 205 2.50 5.93 15.62
C ARG A 205 1.37 6.07 14.60
N SER A 206 1.41 7.09 13.75
CA SER A 206 0.36 7.32 12.75
C SER A 206 0.26 6.18 11.75
N PHE A 207 1.40 5.60 11.35
CA PHE A 207 1.42 4.45 10.45
C PHE A 207 0.81 3.22 11.13
N ASN A 208 1.20 2.92 12.37
CA ASN A 208 0.63 1.80 13.13
C ASN A 208 -0.87 1.97 13.35
N GLU A 209 -1.36 3.18 13.63
CA GLU A 209 -2.80 3.46 13.71
C GLU A 209 -3.52 3.16 12.38
N GLN A 210 -2.90 3.44 11.22
CA GLN A 210 -3.45 3.11 9.91
C GLN A 210 -3.50 1.60 9.65
N VAL A 211 -2.45 0.86 10.06
CA VAL A 211 -2.42 -0.61 9.99
C VAL A 211 -3.50 -1.20 10.89
N GLU A 212 -3.64 -0.70 12.12
CA GLU A 212 -4.68 -1.12 13.07
C GLU A 212 -6.09 -0.91 12.52
N ARG A 213 -6.41 0.30 12.04
CA ARG A 213 -7.71 0.60 11.43
C ARG A 213 -8.02 -0.34 10.25
N SER A 214 -7.01 -0.63 9.44
CA SER A 214 -7.13 -1.54 8.30
C SER A 214 -7.36 -2.98 8.74
N ALA A 215 -6.67 -3.43 9.79
CA ALA A 215 -6.86 -4.75 10.39
C ALA A 215 -8.27 -4.90 10.98
N LYS A 216 -8.77 -3.89 11.70
CA LYS A 216 -10.15 -3.90 12.25
C LYS A 216 -11.20 -4.08 11.16
N LEU A 217 -11.11 -3.27 10.10
CA LEU A 217 -12.06 -3.35 8.98
C LEU A 217 -11.93 -4.66 8.20
N SER A 218 -10.71 -5.15 8.00
CA SER A 218 -10.47 -6.42 7.30
C SER A 218 -11.03 -7.60 8.09
N PHE A 219 -10.78 -7.64 9.40
CA PHE A 219 -11.32 -8.65 10.29
C PHE A 219 -12.86 -8.61 10.32
N LEU A 220 -13.44 -7.41 10.41
CA LEU A 220 -14.89 -7.25 10.37
C LEU A 220 -15.49 -7.76 9.06
N GLN A 221 -14.87 -7.42 7.92
CA GLN A 221 -15.33 -7.90 6.62
C GLN A 221 -15.19 -9.42 6.49
N GLN A 222 -14.10 -10.01 6.99
CA GLN A 222 -13.89 -11.46 7.00
C GLN A 222 -14.95 -12.17 7.83
N ASN A 223 -15.22 -11.71 9.06
CA ASN A 223 -16.25 -12.31 9.91
C ASN A 223 -17.64 -12.30 9.26
N VAL A 224 -18.02 -11.18 8.65
CA VAL A 224 -19.31 -11.08 7.93
C VAL A 224 -19.36 -12.06 6.77
N ILE A 225 -18.27 -12.17 6.01
CA ILE A 225 -18.19 -13.10 4.87
C ILE A 225 -18.26 -14.55 5.37
N ASP A 226 -17.51 -14.89 6.41
CA ASP A 226 -17.45 -16.23 6.98
C ASP A 226 -18.81 -16.65 7.58
N ASP A 227 -19.51 -15.75 8.28
CA ASP A 227 -20.87 -15.99 8.80
C ASP A 227 -21.86 -16.24 7.66
N ILE A 228 -21.87 -15.40 6.62
CA ILE A 228 -22.77 -15.56 5.46
C ILE A 228 -22.49 -16.86 4.70
N ILE A 229 -21.22 -17.18 4.48
CA ILE A 229 -20.81 -18.41 3.79
C ILE A 229 -21.16 -19.65 4.64
N GLY A 230 -21.00 -19.55 5.96
CA GLY A 230 -21.40 -20.58 6.92
C GLY A 230 -22.89 -20.88 6.89
N LEU A 231 -23.76 -19.86 6.75
CA LEU A 231 -25.20 -20.06 6.56
C LEU A 231 -25.53 -20.86 5.28
N LEU A 232 -24.67 -20.78 4.27
CA LEU A 232 -24.80 -21.52 3.02
C LEU A 232 -24.12 -22.91 3.08
N HIS A 233 -23.64 -23.33 4.25
CA HIS A 233 -22.89 -24.59 4.47
C HIS A 233 -21.62 -24.72 3.63
N PHE A 234 -21.04 -23.59 3.23
CA PHE A 234 -19.73 -23.55 2.59
C PHE A 234 -18.65 -23.16 3.62
N THR A 235 -17.40 -23.47 3.30
CA THR A 235 -16.25 -23.00 4.06
C THR A 235 -15.45 -22.05 3.21
N HIS A 236 -15.26 -20.82 3.68
CA HIS A 236 -14.39 -19.87 3.01
C HIS A 236 -12.93 -20.28 3.27
N THR A 237 -12.17 -20.53 2.20
CA THR A 237 -10.74 -20.77 2.32
C THR A 237 -10.03 -19.42 2.14
N PRO A 238 -9.39 -18.87 3.18
CA PRO A 238 -8.67 -17.61 3.06
C PRO A 238 -7.58 -17.72 2.00
N HIS A 239 -7.52 -16.74 1.11
CA HIS A 239 -6.45 -16.61 0.14
C HIS A 239 -5.25 -16.00 0.84
N PHE A 240 -4.32 -16.85 1.26
CA PHE A 240 -3.00 -16.42 1.67
C PHE A 240 -2.06 -16.46 0.46
N THR A 241 -1.38 -15.35 0.24
CA THR A 241 -0.11 -15.35 -0.52
C THR A 241 0.94 -16.06 0.32
N ASP A 242 1.98 -16.64 -0.31
CA ASP A 242 3.08 -17.34 0.40
C ASP A 242 3.72 -16.49 1.50
N GLU A 243 3.69 -15.17 1.34
CA GLU A 243 4.15 -14.21 2.34
C GLU A 243 2.97 -13.32 2.79
N LEU A 244 2.71 -13.24 4.10
CA LEU A 244 1.63 -12.43 4.67
C LEU A 244 1.98 -10.93 4.68
N ASN A 245 1.07 -10.08 4.23
CA ASN A 245 1.23 -8.63 4.37
C ASN A 245 1.06 -8.18 5.83
N ILE A 246 1.46 -6.95 6.13
CA ILE A 246 1.46 -6.37 7.49
C ILE A 246 0.08 -6.39 8.15
N VAL A 247 -1.00 -6.22 7.38
CA VAL A 247 -2.38 -6.25 7.89
C VAL A 247 -2.80 -7.70 8.17
N GLN A 248 -2.52 -8.63 7.26
CA GLN A 248 -2.80 -10.05 7.47
C GLN A 248 -2.06 -10.60 8.68
N ARG A 249 -0.79 -10.21 8.88
CA ARG A 249 -0.04 -10.56 10.10
C ARG A 249 -0.73 -10.02 11.36
N ARG A 250 -1.21 -8.77 11.33
CA ARG A 250 -1.93 -8.15 12.44
C ARG A 250 -3.25 -8.86 12.76
N VAL A 251 -4.03 -9.20 11.73
CA VAL A 251 -5.29 -9.95 11.86
C VAL A 251 -5.01 -11.35 12.42
N LYS A 252 -4.08 -12.11 11.81
CA LYS A 252 -3.73 -13.47 12.24
C LYS A 252 -3.23 -13.52 13.68
N ALA A 253 -2.41 -12.56 14.10
CA ALA A 253 -1.96 -12.46 15.49
C ALA A 253 -3.12 -12.28 16.48
N SER A 254 -4.24 -11.74 16.03
CA SER A 254 -5.39 -11.40 16.87
C SER A 254 -6.54 -12.39 16.77
N THR A 255 -6.64 -13.17 15.69
CA THR A 255 -7.62 -14.27 15.57
C THR A 255 -7.56 -15.24 16.76
N PHE A 256 -6.39 -15.40 17.40
CA PHE A 256 -6.24 -16.24 18.59
C PHE A 256 -6.78 -15.62 19.89
N LEU A 257 -7.15 -14.34 19.88
CA LEU A 257 -7.55 -13.56 21.07
C LEU A 257 -8.94 -12.95 20.95
N SER A 258 -9.52 -12.89 19.75
CA SER A 258 -10.82 -12.25 19.49
C SER A 258 -11.97 -13.22 19.72
N VAL A 259 -13.02 -12.76 20.42
CA VAL A 259 -14.32 -13.45 20.47
C VAL A 259 -15.11 -13.03 19.23
N LEU A 260 -15.43 -13.99 18.36
CA LEU A 260 -16.29 -13.75 17.21
C LEU A 260 -17.67 -13.34 17.69
N SER A 261 -18.06 -12.09 17.41
CA SER A 261 -19.43 -11.64 17.63
C SER A 261 -20.29 -12.08 16.45
N PRO A 262 -21.47 -12.67 16.68
CA PRO A 262 -22.40 -13.02 15.61
C PRO A 262 -22.75 -11.80 14.75
N ILE A 263 -22.95 -11.99 13.45
CA ILE A 263 -23.35 -10.94 12.51
C ILE A 263 -24.54 -10.10 12.99
N GLU A 264 -25.49 -10.68 13.74
CA GLU A 264 -26.63 -9.95 14.30
C GLU A 264 -26.18 -8.85 15.26
N THR A 265 -25.13 -9.10 16.04
CA THR A 265 -24.55 -8.11 16.97
C THR A 265 -23.98 -6.93 16.20
N LEU A 266 -23.28 -7.19 15.10
CA LEU A 266 -22.76 -6.14 14.22
C LEU A 266 -23.90 -5.34 13.57
N ILE A 267 -24.91 -6.01 13.03
CA ILE A 267 -26.06 -5.35 12.39
C ILE A 267 -26.79 -4.46 13.40
N ASN A 268 -27.03 -4.98 14.61
CA ASN A 268 -27.66 -4.22 15.68
C ASN A 268 -26.82 -2.99 16.06
N TYR A 269 -25.51 -3.16 16.23
CA TYR A 269 -24.57 -2.07 16.52
C TYR A 269 -24.62 -0.97 15.45
N LEU A 270 -24.50 -1.34 14.17
CA LEU A 270 -24.52 -0.38 13.06
C LEU A 270 -25.89 0.32 12.94
N THR A 271 -26.98 -0.39 13.23
CA THR A 271 -28.34 0.17 13.22
C THR A 271 -28.51 1.21 14.33
N ILE A 272 -28.08 0.90 15.55
CA ILE A 272 -28.10 1.81 16.69
C ILE A 272 -27.23 3.05 16.39
N TYR A 273 -26.03 2.84 15.84
CA TYR A 273 -25.13 3.94 15.49
C TYR A 273 -25.75 4.88 14.46
N ARG A 274 -26.36 4.34 13.40
CA ARG A 274 -27.02 5.12 12.35
C ARG A 274 -28.25 5.88 12.86
N ALA A 275 -29.03 5.24 13.75
CA ALA A 275 -30.16 5.90 14.40
C ALA A 275 -29.68 7.08 15.25
N ASN A 276 -28.60 6.92 16.01
CA ASN A 276 -27.99 7.99 16.80
C ASN A 276 -27.47 9.14 15.93
N GLU A 277 -26.76 8.87 14.83
CA GLU A 277 -26.34 9.94 13.90
C GLU A 277 -27.53 10.73 13.34
N SER A 278 -28.63 10.03 13.02
CA SER A 278 -29.83 10.68 12.49
C SER A 278 -30.52 11.54 13.56
N LEU A 279 -30.58 11.05 14.79
CA LEU A 279 -31.14 11.79 15.93
C LEU A 279 -30.29 13.02 16.26
N GLU A 280 -28.96 12.90 16.30
CA GLU A 280 -28.06 14.03 16.52
C GLU A 280 -28.22 15.10 15.43
N THR A 281 -28.42 14.67 14.17
CA THR A 281 -28.67 15.59 13.05
C THR A 281 -30.00 16.34 13.19
N ILE A 282 -31.04 15.71 13.74
CA ILE A 282 -32.39 16.29 13.89
C ILE A 282 -32.51 17.12 15.16
N LEU A 283 -31.99 16.63 16.27
CA LEU A 283 -32.17 17.19 17.61
C LEU A 283 -31.02 18.14 18.01
N GLY A 284 -29.86 18.04 17.35
CA GLY A 284 -28.68 18.85 17.65
C GLY A 284 -27.91 18.42 18.90
N GLU A 285 -28.38 17.39 19.61
CA GLU A 285 -27.75 16.84 20.80
C GLU A 285 -27.25 15.41 20.53
N GLY A 286 -25.98 15.16 20.86
CA GLY A 286 -25.36 13.84 20.73
C GLY A 286 -25.77 12.88 21.84
N ASN A 287 -25.82 11.59 21.53
CA ASN A 287 -26.07 10.55 22.54
C ASN A 287 -24.86 10.43 23.49
N PRO A 288 -25.01 10.67 24.81
CA PRO A 288 -23.90 10.68 25.76
C PRO A 288 -23.23 9.30 25.94
N TYR A 289 -23.92 8.21 25.58
CA TYR A 289 -23.44 6.84 25.74
C TYR A 289 -22.82 6.25 24.46
N ILE A 290 -22.71 7.03 23.38
CA ILE A 290 -22.25 6.50 22.09
C ILE A 290 -20.80 5.99 22.14
N ASP A 291 -19.97 6.61 22.97
CA ASP A 291 -18.58 6.20 23.14
C ASP A 291 -18.48 4.93 23.99
N GLU A 292 -19.32 4.76 25.02
CA GLU A 292 -19.40 3.51 25.80
C GLU A 292 -19.85 2.33 24.92
N ILE A 293 -20.91 2.51 24.12
CA ILE A 293 -21.41 1.49 23.18
C ILE A 293 -20.32 1.13 22.16
N ARG A 294 -19.56 2.13 21.68
CA ARG A 294 -18.43 1.92 20.78
C ARG A 294 -17.30 1.16 21.46
N GLU A 295 -16.96 1.50 22.70
CA GLU A 295 -15.91 0.83 23.46
C GLU A 295 -16.25 -0.64 23.71
N ASP A 296 -17.48 -0.93 24.14
CA ASP A 296 -18.00 -2.28 24.34
C ASP A 296 -17.92 -3.11 23.05
N PHE A 297 -18.36 -2.54 21.92
CA PHE A 297 -18.23 -3.23 20.64
C PHE A 297 -16.77 -3.37 20.23
N SER A 298 -15.94 -2.34 20.41
CA SER A 298 -14.53 -2.32 20.02
C SER A 298 -13.66 -3.27 20.84
N LEU A 299 -14.08 -3.66 22.06
CA LEU A 299 -13.42 -4.69 22.87
C LEU A 299 -13.37 -6.03 22.13
N SER A 300 -14.42 -6.39 21.38
CA SER A 300 -14.43 -7.58 20.51
C SER A 300 -13.40 -7.50 19.36
N LEU A 301 -12.97 -6.28 19.03
CA LEU A 301 -12.05 -5.95 17.94
C LEU A 301 -10.68 -5.47 18.46
N LYS A 302 -10.30 -5.71 19.72
CA LYS A 302 -8.98 -5.27 20.22
C LYS A 302 -7.87 -6.20 19.74
N PHE A 303 -6.91 -5.61 19.01
CA PHE A 303 -5.64 -6.20 18.63
C PHE A 303 -4.60 -5.77 19.69
N LYS A 304 -3.81 -6.70 20.26
CA LYS A 304 -2.64 -6.30 21.07
C LYS A 304 -1.53 -5.85 20.12
N PRO A 305 -0.86 -4.71 20.35
CA PRO A 305 0.31 -4.34 19.58
C PRO A 305 1.40 -5.37 19.81
N THR A 306 1.75 -6.12 18.76
CA THR A 306 3.00 -6.88 18.73
C THR A 306 4.10 -5.87 18.43
N TYR A 307 4.87 -5.51 19.46
CA TYR A 307 6.16 -4.86 19.25
C TYR A 307 7.07 -5.90 18.61
N PHE A 308 7.34 -5.77 17.31
CA PHE A 308 8.31 -6.62 16.63
C PHE A 308 9.70 -6.05 16.91
N HIS A 309 10.32 -6.54 17.98
CA HIS A 309 11.76 -6.70 18.05
C HIS A 309 12.01 -8.20 18.11
N ASP A 310 12.55 -8.75 17.03
CA ASP A 310 13.53 -9.84 16.98
C ASP A 310 13.98 -10.03 15.52
#